data_AF-Q0TVA7-F1
#
_entry.id   AF-Q0TVA7-F1
#
_cell.length_a   1.000
_cell.length_b   1.000
_cell.length_c   1.000
_cell.angle_alpha   90.00
_cell.angle_beta   90.00
_cell.angle_gamma   90.00
#
_symmetry.space_group_name_H-M   'P 1'
#
loop_
_entity.id
_entity.type
_entity.pdbx_description
1 polymer ?
#
loop_
_entity_poly.entity_id
_entity_poly.type
_entity_poly.pdbx_seq_one_letter_code
_entity_poly.pdbx_strand_id
1 'polypeptide(L)'
;MATPWPHRDTWPTPLREHATNLSAFAHEILHLIERSGSQSVPADVVGDIIRGSLTFVLKVQHTPDLSALSDALKIAQTEAKINAENTVQALGEIKNQILKTKEIAQRSATNIQQNGERIKEVGVAAREATEVGRNVMEMTRDIKNRRLQEQAIGQVSYAAVAARNLPPAGTYTTQALKAPSAQIQREVIINIRDPFTVQSLRAMNPGNLKAHVERAIDQSGNENIVNVKIVSANQLKSGDLSIKTAASNEVEALRQFADD
;
A
#
# COMPACT_ATOMS: atom_id res chain seq x y z
N MET A 1 -87.93 16.52 -20.45
CA MET A 1 -87.10 15.59 -19.65
C MET A 1 -85.82 16.33 -19.30
N ALA A 2 -85.60 16.67 -18.04
CA ALA A 2 -84.36 17.32 -17.61
C ALA A 2 -83.20 16.34 -17.77
N THR A 3 -82.10 16.78 -18.37
CA THR A 3 -80.88 15.95 -18.46
C THR A 3 -80.32 15.77 -17.04
N PRO A 4 -80.02 14.52 -16.61
CA PRO A 4 -79.48 14.28 -15.28
C PRO A 4 -78.11 14.92 -15.13
N TRP A 5 -77.81 15.43 -13.93
CA TRP A 5 -76.50 15.96 -13.60
C TRP A 5 -75.49 14.83 -13.43
N PRO A 6 -74.21 15.02 -13.82
CA PRO A 6 -73.17 14.02 -13.62
C PRO A 6 -72.83 13.92 -12.13
N HIS A 7 -72.56 12.72 -11.64
CA HIS A 7 -72.18 12.44 -10.24
C HIS A 7 -70.90 11.62 -10.19
N ARG A 8 -70.07 11.83 -9.16
CA ARG A 8 -68.85 11.06 -8.95
C ARG A 8 -68.63 10.74 -7.48
N ASP A 9 -68.72 9.45 -7.15
CA ASP A 9 -68.47 8.98 -5.79
C ASP A 9 -67.00 9.03 -5.37
N THR A 10 -66.06 8.82 -6.31
CA THR A 10 -64.62 8.70 -5.99
C THR A 10 -63.71 9.32 -7.05
N TRP A 11 -62.72 10.10 -6.59
CA TRP A 11 -61.68 10.69 -7.44
C TRP A 11 -60.48 9.76 -7.63
N PRO A 12 -59.89 9.67 -8.84
CA PRO A 12 -58.75 8.80 -9.10
C PRO A 12 -57.55 9.14 -8.23
N THR A 13 -56.78 8.14 -7.80
CA THR A 13 -55.54 8.34 -7.04
C THR A 13 -54.46 9.03 -7.88
N PRO A 14 -54.13 8.60 -9.11
CA PRO A 14 -53.04 9.18 -9.90
C PRO A 14 -53.29 10.65 -10.27
N LEU A 15 -52.28 11.51 -10.10
CA LEU A 15 -52.41 12.96 -10.32
C LEU A 15 -52.87 13.31 -11.75
N ARG A 16 -52.29 12.66 -12.76
CA ARG A 16 -52.61 12.90 -14.17
C ARG A 16 -54.05 12.50 -14.51
N GLU A 17 -54.49 11.33 -14.06
CA GLU A 17 -55.85 10.85 -14.29
C GLU A 17 -56.88 11.68 -13.55
N HIS A 18 -56.55 12.14 -12.34
CA HIS A 18 -57.37 13.08 -11.59
C HIS A 18 -57.55 14.40 -12.36
N ALA A 19 -56.46 14.98 -12.89
CA ALA A 19 -56.54 16.21 -13.69
C ALA A 19 -57.48 16.07 -14.91
N THR A 20 -57.31 14.99 -15.68
CA THR A 20 -58.13 14.72 -16.87
C THR A 20 -59.60 14.55 -16.49
N ASN A 21 -59.87 13.78 -15.43
CA ASN A 21 -61.23 13.49 -14.99
C ASN A 21 -61.92 14.71 -14.37
N LEU A 22 -61.21 15.52 -13.60
CA LEU A 22 -61.73 16.77 -13.03
C LEU A 22 -62.03 17.77 -14.14
N SER A 23 -61.14 17.90 -15.14
CA SER A 23 -61.37 18.78 -16.29
C SER A 23 -62.59 18.36 -17.10
N ALA A 24 -62.73 17.07 -17.41
CA ALA A 24 -63.89 16.55 -18.14
C ALA A 24 -65.20 16.77 -17.36
N PHE A 25 -65.20 16.46 -16.06
CA PHE A 25 -66.36 16.65 -15.20
C PHE A 25 -66.76 18.12 -15.06
N ALA A 26 -65.78 19.02 -14.88
CA ALA A 26 -66.02 20.46 -14.80
C ALA A 26 -66.57 21.03 -16.12
N HIS A 27 -66.04 20.59 -17.27
CA HIS A 27 -66.57 20.99 -18.59
C HIS A 27 -68.00 20.51 -18.80
N GLU A 28 -68.30 19.28 -18.40
CA GLU A 28 -69.66 18.73 -18.51
C GLU A 28 -70.66 19.50 -17.65
N ILE A 29 -70.29 19.81 -16.39
CA ILE A 29 -71.10 20.64 -15.50
C ILE A 29 -71.29 22.05 -16.08
N LEU A 30 -70.21 22.69 -16.55
CA LEU A 30 -70.28 24.04 -17.13
C LEU A 30 -71.21 24.09 -18.34
N HIS A 31 -71.07 23.12 -19.25
CA HIS A 31 -71.94 23.00 -20.42
C HIS A 31 -73.41 22.77 -20.03
N LEU A 32 -73.67 22.00 -18.97
CA LEU A 32 -75.04 21.81 -18.45
C LEU A 32 -75.60 23.07 -17.80
N ILE A 33 -74.79 23.84 -17.08
CA ILE A 33 -75.19 25.14 -16.51
C ILE A 33 -75.56 26.11 -17.64
N GLU A 34 -74.70 26.25 -18.65
CA GLU A 34 -74.93 27.13 -19.80
C GLU A 34 -76.21 26.77 -20.57
N ARG A 35 -76.52 25.47 -20.70
CA ARG A 35 -77.71 24.98 -21.39
C ARG A 35 -78.99 25.04 -20.55
N SER A 36 -78.88 24.98 -19.23
CA SER A 36 -80.03 24.96 -18.31
C SER A 36 -80.48 26.34 -17.83
N GLY A 37 -79.74 27.40 -18.18
CA GLY A 37 -80.14 28.78 -17.94
C GLY A 37 -80.24 29.10 -16.44
N SER A 38 -81.47 29.21 -15.92
CA SER A 38 -81.77 29.60 -14.53
C SER A 38 -81.92 28.41 -13.56
N GLN A 39 -81.66 27.18 -14.01
CA GLN A 39 -81.75 26.02 -13.14
C GLN A 39 -80.62 26.03 -12.09
N SER A 40 -80.99 25.94 -10.81
CA SER A 40 -80.01 25.84 -9.72
C SER A 40 -79.25 24.50 -9.82
N VAL A 41 -77.94 24.56 -9.62
CA VAL A 41 -77.07 23.37 -9.60
C VAL A 41 -77.30 22.61 -8.29
N PRO A 42 -77.48 21.28 -8.34
CA PRO A 42 -77.62 20.47 -7.13
C PRO A 42 -76.40 20.58 -6.21
N ALA A 43 -76.65 20.59 -4.89
CA ALA A 43 -75.59 20.78 -3.90
C ALA A 43 -74.58 19.62 -3.85
N ASP A 44 -75.02 18.41 -4.20
CA ASP A 44 -74.21 17.21 -4.38
C ASP A 44 -73.17 17.38 -5.50
N VAL A 45 -73.60 17.87 -6.68
CA VAL A 45 -72.70 18.17 -7.82
C VAL A 45 -71.67 19.23 -7.44
N VAL A 46 -72.10 20.28 -6.72
CA VAL A 46 -71.21 21.32 -6.19
C VAL A 46 -70.22 20.74 -5.17
N GLY A 47 -70.69 19.83 -4.32
CA GLY A 47 -69.85 19.10 -3.37
C GLY A 47 -68.77 18.26 -4.05
N ASP A 48 -69.13 17.54 -5.12
CA ASP A 48 -68.22 16.67 -5.87
C ASP A 48 -67.11 17.48 -6.55
N ILE A 49 -67.45 18.58 -7.23
CA ILE A 49 -66.46 19.43 -7.92
C ILE A 49 -65.52 20.13 -6.93
N ILE A 50 -66.03 20.59 -5.77
CA ILE A 50 -65.20 21.18 -4.71
C ILE A 50 -64.26 20.13 -4.12
N ARG A 51 -64.78 18.94 -3.77
CA ARG A 51 -63.99 17.85 -3.21
C ARG A 51 -62.90 17.39 -4.18
N GLY A 52 -63.23 17.27 -5.46
CA GLY A 52 -62.28 16.93 -6.52
C GLY A 52 -61.18 17.96 -6.64
N SER A 53 -61.56 19.23 -6.76
CA SER A 53 -60.62 20.35 -6.89
C SER A 53 -59.69 20.47 -5.68
N LEU A 54 -60.22 20.38 -4.45
CA LEU A 54 -59.41 20.44 -3.24
C LEU A 54 -58.44 19.26 -3.15
N THR A 55 -58.92 18.04 -3.44
CA THR A 55 -58.09 16.84 -3.43
C THR A 55 -57.00 16.93 -4.51
N PHE A 56 -57.29 17.54 -5.67
CA PHE A 56 -56.32 17.75 -6.74
C PHE A 56 -55.24 18.75 -6.31
N VAL A 57 -55.61 19.90 -5.75
CA VAL A 57 -54.67 20.91 -5.25
C VAL A 57 -53.75 20.31 -4.18
N LEU A 58 -54.29 19.55 -3.23
CA LEU A 58 -53.47 18.87 -2.22
C LEU A 58 -52.46 17.91 -2.87
N LYS A 59 -52.87 17.12 -3.86
CA LYS A 59 -51.95 16.22 -4.58
C LYS A 59 -50.84 16.99 -5.32
N VAL A 60 -51.13 18.14 -5.90
CA VAL A 60 -50.13 19.00 -6.55
C VAL A 60 -49.19 19.64 -5.53
N GLN A 61 -49.69 20.06 -4.38
CA GLN A 61 -48.86 20.62 -3.31
C GLN A 61 -47.93 19.57 -2.68
N HIS A 62 -48.37 18.31 -2.65
CA HIS A 62 -47.58 17.19 -2.15
C HIS A 62 -46.69 16.52 -3.22
N THR A 63 -46.78 16.92 -4.49
CA THR A 63 -45.77 16.48 -5.46
C THR A 63 -44.46 17.22 -5.20
N PRO A 64 -43.33 16.51 -5.02
CA PRO A 64 -42.04 17.14 -4.81
C PRO A 64 -41.71 18.05 -6.00
N ASP A 65 -41.07 19.18 -5.70
CA ASP A 65 -40.64 20.13 -6.72
C ASP A 65 -39.60 19.48 -7.64
N LEU A 66 -40.02 19.13 -8.86
CA LEU A 66 -39.16 18.52 -9.86
C LEU A 66 -38.03 19.47 -10.31
N SER A 67 -38.18 20.79 -10.13
CA SER A 67 -37.13 21.75 -10.49
C SER A 67 -35.95 21.64 -9.53
N ALA A 68 -36.20 21.58 -8.23
CA ALA A 68 -35.19 21.31 -7.21
C ALA A 68 -34.50 19.95 -7.42
N LEU A 69 -35.25 18.90 -7.80
CA LEU A 69 -34.67 17.60 -8.12
C LEU A 69 -33.82 17.64 -9.39
N SER A 70 -34.28 18.31 -10.44
CA SER A 70 -33.52 18.51 -11.68
C SER A 70 -32.23 19.28 -11.41
N ASP A 71 -32.27 20.32 -10.58
CA ASP A 71 -31.11 21.13 -10.24
C ASP A 71 -30.12 20.35 -9.38
N ALA A 72 -30.62 19.60 -8.38
CA ALA A 72 -29.79 18.67 -7.60
C ALA A 72 -29.13 17.61 -8.49
N LEU A 73 -29.87 17.07 -9.47
CA LEU A 73 -29.33 16.10 -10.43
C LEU A 73 -28.25 16.73 -11.32
N LYS A 74 -28.47 17.95 -11.81
CA LYS A 74 -27.47 18.69 -12.59
C LYS A 74 -26.20 18.94 -11.77
N ILE A 75 -26.35 19.38 -10.51
CA ILE A 75 -25.21 19.58 -9.59
C ILE A 75 -24.45 18.27 -9.41
N ALA A 76 -25.15 17.19 -9.05
CA ALA A 76 -24.54 15.87 -8.86
C ALA A 76 -23.83 15.38 -10.14
N GLN A 77 -24.40 15.63 -11.32
CA GLN A 77 -23.77 15.28 -12.60
C GLN A 77 -22.49 16.09 -12.83
N THR A 78 -22.49 17.39 -12.53
CA THR A 78 -21.30 18.23 -12.68
C THR A 78 -20.20 17.84 -11.70
N GLU A 79 -20.54 17.56 -10.44
CA GLU A 79 -19.60 17.09 -9.43
C GLU A 79 -19.00 15.73 -9.79
N ALA A 80 -19.83 14.79 -10.25
CA ALA A 80 -19.38 13.49 -10.71
C ALA A 80 -18.41 13.60 -11.89
N LYS A 81 -18.68 14.52 -12.84
CA LYS A 81 -17.80 14.78 -13.97
C LYS A 81 -16.45 15.36 -13.52
N ILE A 82 -16.46 16.38 -12.66
CA ILE A 82 -15.22 16.99 -12.12
C ILE A 82 -14.40 15.95 -11.36
N ASN A 83 -15.05 15.12 -10.53
CA ASN A 83 -14.36 14.08 -9.78
C ASN A 83 -13.74 13.00 -10.70
N ALA A 84 -14.43 12.62 -11.77
CA ALA A 84 -13.90 11.69 -12.76
C ALA A 84 -12.67 12.28 -13.48
N GLU A 85 -12.73 13.54 -13.91
CA GLU A 85 -11.60 14.25 -14.54
C GLU A 85 -10.39 14.34 -13.61
N ASN A 86 -10.61 14.71 -12.34
CA ASN A 86 -9.56 14.74 -11.31
C ASN A 86 -8.92 13.36 -11.10
N THR A 87 -9.74 12.30 -11.06
CA THR A 87 -9.25 10.92 -10.91
C THR A 87 -8.38 10.51 -12.09
N VAL A 88 -8.81 10.83 -13.32
CA VAL A 88 -8.03 10.55 -14.55
C VAL A 88 -6.70 11.32 -14.52
N GLN A 89 -6.71 12.57 -14.10
CA GLN A 89 -5.49 13.37 -13.98
C GLN A 89 -4.52 12.81 -12.94
N ALA A 90 -5.02 12.43 -11.76
CA ALA A 90 -4.21 11.82 -10.70
C ALA A 90 -3.58 10.49 -11.16
N LEU A 91 -4.36 9.65 -11.86
CA LEU A 91 -3.85 8.41 -12.45
C LEU A 91 -2.77 8.68 -13.53
N GLY A 92 -2.95 9.73 -14.32
CA GLY A 92 -1.94 10.19 -15.29
C GLY A 92 -0.62 10.58 -14.63
N GLU A 93 -0.69 11.34 -13.53
CA GLU A 93 0.49 11.73 -12.76
C GLU A 93 1.20 10.51 -12.15
N ILE A 94 0.45 9.60 -11.51
CA ILE A 94 1.00 8.36 -10.96
C ILE A 94 1.69 7.54 -12.06
N LYS A 95 1.08 7.42 -13.24
CA LYS A 95 1.70 6.72 -14.38
C LYS A 95 3.01 7.37 -14.80
N ASN A 96 3.07 8.70 -14.87
CA ASN A 96 4.30 9.42 -15.22
C ASN A 96 5.40 9.21 -14.18
N GLN A 97 5.06 9.25 -12.89
CA GLN A 97 6.02 8.96 -11.83
C GLN A 97 6.54 7.52 -11.89
N ILE A 98 5.68 6.54 -12.17
CA ILE A 98 6.10 5.14 -12.36
C ILE A 98 7.07 5.01 -13.54
N LEU A 99 6.80 5.69 -14.66
CA LEU A 99 7.71 5.69 -15.81
C LEU A 99 9.06 6.32 -15.46
N LYS A 100 9.07 7.45 -14.75
CA LYS A 100 10.29 8.10 -14.28
C LYS A 100 11.09 7.20 -13.33
N THR A 101 10.42 6.55 -12.38
CA THR A 101 11.05 5.61 -11.44
C THR A 101 11.62 4.40 -12.17
N LYS A 102 10.93 3.88 -13.19
CA LYS A 102 11.45 2.80 -14.05
C LYS A 102 12.74 3.23 -14.75
N GLU A 103 12.79 4.43 -15.33
CA GLU A 103 14.01 4.95 -15.97
C GLU A 103 15.17 5.09 -14.99
N ILE A 104 14.92 5.62 -13.79
CA ILE A 104 15.93 5.74 -12.73
C ILE A 104 16.45 4.36 -12.32
N ALA A 105 15.56 3.39 -12.10
CA ALA A 105 15.92 2.03 -11.74
C ALA A 105 16.76 1.36 -12.85
N GLN A 106 16.40 1.56 -14.12
CA GLN A 106 17.15 1.01 -15.24
C GLN A 106 18.55 1.62 -15.36
N ARG A 107 18.68 2.94 -15.21
CA ARG A 107 19.99 3.62 -15.18
C ARG A 107 20.85 3.16 -14.00
N SER A 108 20.23 2.97 -12.84
CA SER A 108 20.91 2.44 -11.66
C SER A 108 21.44 1.02 -11.91
N ALA A 109 20.62 0.14 -12.50
CA ALA A 109 21.02 -1.21 -12.84
C ALA A 109 22.20 -1.24 -13.83
N THR A 110 22.20 -0.38 -14.86
CA THR A 110 23.33 -0.29 -15.80
C THR A 110 24.60 0.21 -15.12
N ASN A 111 24.49 1.18 -14.20
CA ASN A 111 25.63 1.68 -13.44
C ASN A 111 26.21 0.61 -12.51
N ILE A 112 25.36 -0.18 -11.85
CA ILE A 112 25.80 -1.30 -11.00
C ILE A 112 26.52 -2.36 -11.85
N GLN A 113 26.00 -2.71 -13.02
CA GLN A 113 26.66 -3.65 -13.93
C GLN A 113 28.06 -3.15 -14.34
N GLN A 114 28.17 -1.89 -14.78
CA GLN A 114 29.44 -1.29 -15.18
C GLN A 114 30.44 -1.24 -14.02
N ASN A 115 29.99 -0.83 -12.83
CA ASN A 115 30.85 -0.83 -11.65
C ASN A 115 31.27 -2.25 -11.26
N GLY A 116 30.40 -3.25 -11.41
CA GLY A 116 30.73 -4.65 -11.20
C GLY A 116 31.85 -5.14 -12.12
N GLU A 117 31.80 -4.81 -13.41
CA GLU A 117 32.88 -5.14 -14.35
C GLU A 117 34.19 -4.44 -13.97
N ARG A 118 34.15 -3.14 -13.63
CA ARG A 118 35.35 -2.41 -13.17
C ARG A 118 35.96 -3.00 -11.89
N ILE A 119 35.13 -3.45 -10.95
CA ILE A 119 35.60 -4.10 -9.72
C ILE A 119 36.29 -5.44 -10.05
N LYS A 120 35.77 -6.21 -11.01
CA LYS A 120 36.43 -7.45 -11.46
C LYS A 120 37.78 -7.15 -12.09
N GLU A 121 37.87 -6.16 -12.98
CA GLU A 121 39.12 -5.72 -13.61
C GLU A 121 40.17 -5.29 -12.57
N VAL A 122 39.77 -4.46 -11.60
CA VAL A 122 40.65 -4.05 -10.49
C VAL A 122 41.09 -5.26 -9.65
N GLY A 123 40.20 -6.22 -9.42
CA GLY A 123 40.51 -7.46 -8.70
C GLY A 123 41.52 -8.34 -9.43
N VAL A 124 41.45 -8.41 -10.77
CA VAL A 124 42.42 -9.13 -11.60
C VAL A 124 43.79 -8.45 -11.51
N ALA A 125 43.85 -7.12 -11.72
CA ALA A 125 45.10 -6.36 -11.64
C ALA A 125 45.76 -6.46 -10.25
N ALA A 126 44.96 -6.44 -9.18
CA ALA A 126 45.46 -6.63 -7.82
C ALA A 126 46.05 -8.03 -7.62
N ARG A 127 45.41 -9.08 -8.15
CA ARG A 127 45.95 -10.45 -8.08
C ARG A 127 47.28 -10.56 -8.82
N GLU A 128 47.36 -10.05 -10.05
CA GLU A 128 48.60 -10.01 -10.82
C GLU A 128 49.72 -9.28 -10.07
N ALA A 129 49.43 -8.11 -9.49
CA ALA A 129 50.39 -7.37 -8.68
C ALA A 129 50.87 -8.16 -7.44
N THR A 130 49.97 -8.88 -6.76
CA THR A 130 50.37 -9.73 -5.62
C THR A 130 51.23 -10.93 -6.02
N GLU A 131 51.01 -11.49 -7.22
CA GLU A 131 51.82 -12.59 -7.75
C GLU A 131 53.21 -12.11 -8.16
N VAL A 132 53.29 -10.97 -8.85
CA VAL A 132 54.55 -10.29 -9.15
C VAL A 132 55.32 -9.98 -7.87
N GLY A 133 54.66 -9.43 -6.85
CA GLY A 133 55.28 -9.16 -5.54
C GLY A 133 55.83 -10.42 -4.86
N ARG A 134 55.09 -11.54 -4.95
CA ARG A 134 55.56 -12.85 -4.45
C ARG A 134 56.81 -13.33 -5.17
N ASN A 135 56.79 -13.31 -6.51
CA ASN A 135 57.93 -13.73 -7.33
C ASN A 135 59.17 -12.86 -7.05
N VAL A 136 59.00 -11.55 -6.89
CA VAL A 136 60.10 -10.64 -6.53
C VAL A 136 60.68 -10.97 -5.15
N MET A 137 59.83 -11.27 -4.15
CA MET A 137 60.29 -11.70 -2.83
C MET A 137 61.03 -13.04 -2.87
N GLU A 138 60.56 -13.99 -3.67
CA GLU A 138 61.19 -15.29 -3.86
C GLU A 138 62.56 -15.14 -4.53
N MET A 139 62.66 -14.39 -5.62
CA MET A 139 63.94 -14.05 -6.25
C MET A 139 64.89 -13.35 -5.29
N THR A 140 64.40 -12.42 -4.48
CA THR A 140 65.23 -11.72 -3.48
C THR A 140 65.76 -12.69 -2.41
N ARG A 141 64.92 -13.65 -1.97
CA ARG A 141 65.34 -14.73 -1.06
C ARG A 141 66.37 -15.64 -1.71
N ASP A 142 66.17 -16.04 -2.96
CA ASP A 142 67.11 -16.89 -3.69
C ASP A 142 68.46 -16.22 -3.92
N ILE A 143 68.46 -14.92 -4.25
CA ILE A 143 69.70 -14.13 -4.35
C ILE A 143 70.40 -14.07 -2.99
N LYS A 144 69.65 -13.84 -1.90
CA LYS A 144 70.22 -13.82 -0.54
C LYS A 144 70.76 -15.21 -0.13
N ASN A 145 70.04 -16.28 -0.43
CA ASN A 145 70.45 -17.65 -0.14
C ASN A 145 71.65 -18.08 -0.99
N ARG A 146 71.71 -17.70 -2.26
CA ARG A 146 72.87 -17.93 -3.13
C ARG A 146 74.10 -17.18 -2.60
N ARG A 147 73.92 -15.95 -2.11
CA ARG A 147 74.99 -15.17 -1.42
C ARG A 147 75.45 -15.84 -0.11
N LEU A 148 74.54 -16.48 0.63
CA LEU A 148 74.88 -17.27 1.82
C LEU A 148 75.56 -18.60 1.47
N GLN A 149 75.22 -19.20 0.33
CA GLN A 149 75.85 -20.42 -0.19
C GLN A 149 77.26 -20.14 -0.74
N GLU A 150 77.48 -18.95 -1.32
CA GLU A 150 78.81 -18.43 -1.65
C GLU A 150 79.65 -18.12 -0.39
N GLN A 151 79.02 -17.82 0.76
CA GLN A 151 79.69 -17.72 2.06
C GLN A 151 79.79 -19.05 2.83
N ALA A 152 79.25 -20.16 2.32
CA ALA A 152 79.26 -21.47 2.97
C ALA A 152 80.50 -22.33 2.63
N ILE A 153 81.61 -21.70 2.22
CA ILE A 153 82.96 -22.27 2.38
C ILE A 153 83.62 -21.48 3.52
N GLY A 154 83.15 -21.68 4.75
CA GLY A 154 83.64 -20.89 5.87
C GLY A 154 82.94 -21.17 7.18
N GLN A 155 83.46 -22.17 7.90
CA GLN A 155 83.37 -22.35 9.36
C GLN A 155 82.03 -22.83 9.96
N VAL A 156 82.02 -24.12 10.29
CA VAL A 156 81.12 -24.74 11.26
C VAL A 156 81.68 -24.46 12.66
N SER A 157 80.90 -23.85 13.56
CA SER A 157 81.24 -23.64 14.97
C SER A 157 80.34 -24.50 15.88
N TYR A 158 80.99 -25.25 16.77
CA TYR A 158 80.52 -26.49 17.42
C TYR A 158 79.51 -26.33 18.59
N ALA A 159 78.77 -25.23 18.70
CA ALA A 159 77.98 -24.91 19.92
C ALA A 159 76.44 -24.83 19.76
N ALA A 160 75.85 -25.17 18.60
CA ALA A 160 74.41 -25.01 18.36
C ALA A 160 73.60 -26.33 18.30
N VAL A 161 74.16 -27.46 18.73
CA VAL A 161 73.48 -28.77 18.77
C VAL A 161 73.04 -29.13 20.19
N ALA A 162 72.15 -28.33 20.79
CA ALA A 162 71.58 -28.64 22.12
C ALA A 162 70.17 -28.08 22.40
N ALA A 163 69.38 -27.70 21.39
CA ALA A 163 67.99 -27.27 21.60
C ALA A 163 67.07 -27.77 20.49
N ARG A 164 67.00 -29.10 20.32
CA ARG A 164 65.98 -29.76 19.51
C ARG A 164 65.49 -31.00 20.24
N ASN A 165 64.48 -30.82 21.08
CA ASN A 165 63.63 -31.91 21.55
C ASN A 165 62.18 -31.40 21.73
N LEU A 166 61.27 -32.13 21.08
CA LEU A 166 59.81 -32.20 21.19
C LEU A 166 58.90 -31.23 20.38
N PRO A 167 58.07 -31.81 19.48
CA PRO A 167 56.74 -31.34 19.10
C PRO A 167 55.64 -32.27 19.71
N PRO A 168 54.37 -32.25 19.27
CA PRO A 168 53.25 -31.43 19.72
C PRO A 168 52.08 -32.28 20.33
N ALA A 169 51.16 -31.69 21.10
CA ALA A 169 49.72 -32.07 21.22
C ALA A 169 49.08 -31.55 22.51
N GLY A 170 47.84 -31.09 22.43
CA GLY A 170 47.03 -30.83 23.62
C GLY A 170 45.85 -29.89 23.38
N THR A 171 44.89 -30.37 22.59
CA THR A 171 43.44 -30.08 22.66
C THR A 171 42.98 -28.87 23.49
N TYR A 172 42.32 -27.96 22.79
CA TYR A 172 41.24 -27.09 23.26
C TYR A 172 40.43 -27.67 24.42
N THR A 173 40.20 -26.87 25.47
CA THR A 173 38.92 -26.81 26.19
C THR A 173 38.91 -25.52 27.01
N THR A 174 38.46 -24.42 26.42
CA THR A 174 37.80 -23.38 27.22
C THR A 174 36.34 -23.80 27.33
N GLN A 175 35.96 -24.08 28.57
CA GLN A 175 34.61 -24.37 28.99
C GLN A 175 33.69 -23.26 28.46
N ALA A 176 32.92 -23.59 27.42
CA ALA A 176 31.88 -22.72 26.91
C ALA A 176 30.86 -22.53 28.03
N LEU A 177 30.94 -21.37 28.69
CA LEU A 177 29.76 -20.75 29.27
C LEU A 177 28.69 -20.82 28.18
N LYS A 178 27.57 -21.49 28.48
CA LYS A 178 26.45 -21.65 27.57
C LYS A 178 25.89 -20.26 27.29
N ALA A 179 26.50 -19.55 26.35
CA ALA A 179 25.97 -18.34 25.78
C ALA A 179 24.61 -18.70 25.18
N PRO A 180 23.57 -17.87 25.37
CA PRO A 180 22.32 -18.05 24.66
C PRO A 180 22.67 -18.17 23.19
N SER A 181 22.22 -19.23 22.52
CA SER A 181 22.42 -19.44 21.08
C SER A 181 22.31 -18.11 20.34
N ALA A 182 23.33 -17.76 19.55
CA ALA A 182 23.48 -16.48 18.83
C ALA A 182 22.26 -16.06 17.97
N GLN A 183 21.26 -16.93 17.85
CA GLN A 183 20.01 -16.73 17.15
C GLN A 183 19.01 -15.82 17.90
N ILE A 184 19.09 -15.70 19.23
CA ILE A 184 18.20 -14.82 20.02
C ILE A 184 18.64 -13.36 19.90
N GLN A 185 19.94 -13.10 19.68
CA GLN A 185 20.49 -11.75 19.58
C GLN A 185 20.16 -11.04 18.26
N ARG A 186 19.58 -11.76 17.29
CA ARG A 186 19.22 -11.22 15.97
C ARG A 186 17.72 -11.15 15.75
N GLU A 187 16.93 -11.17 16.82
CA GLU A 187 15.47 -11.15 16.78
C GLU A 187 14.95 -9.95 17.60
N VAL A 188 14.09 -9.13 16.99
CA VAL A 188 13.33 -8.07 17.67
C VAL A 188 11.85 -8.46 17.71
N ILE A 189 11.21 -8.24 18.85
CA ILE A 189 9.77 -8.44 19.03
C ILE A 189 9.13 -7.06 19.13
N ILE A 190 8.25 -6.75 18.17
CA ILE A 190 7.49 -5.50 18.12
C ILE A 190 6.08 -5.77 18.62
N ASN A 191 5.66 -5.01 19.62
CA ASN A 191 4.32 -5.09 20.18
C ASN A 191 3.32 -4.41 19.26
N ILE A 192 2.26 -5.12 18.86
CA ILE A 192 1.18 -4.56 18.05
C ILE A 192 -0.05 -4.37 18.94
N ARG A 193 -0.39 -3.11 19.21
CA ARG A 193 -1.52 -2.77 20.08
C ARG A 193 -2.88 -2.85 19.38
N ASP A 194 -2.92 -2.67 18.06
CA ASP A 194 -4.18 -2.62 17.30
C ASP A 194 -4.64 -4.04 16.89
N PRO A 195 -5.82 -4.50 17.34
CA PRO A 195 -6.33 -5.84 17.02
C PRO A 195 -6.63 -6.02 15.53
N PHE A 196 -6.99 -4.96 14.80
CA PHE A 196 -7.23 -5.06 13.35
C PHE A 196 -5.92 -5.30 12.59
N THR A 197 -4.85 -4.60 12.98
CA THR A 197 -3.50 -4.81 12.43
C THR A 197 -3.00 -6.23 12.72
N VAL A 198 -3.22 -6.76 13.94
CA VAL A 198 -2.89 -8.15 14.29
C VAL A 198 -3.59 -9.14 13.35
N GLN A 199 -4.89 -8.95 13.09
CA GLN A 199 -5.64 -9.85 12.22
C GLN A 199 -5.18 -9.78 10.75
N SER A 200 -4.88 -8.57 10.26
CA SER A 200 -4.35 -8.36 8.91
C SER A 200 -3.01 -9.05 8.70
N LEU A 201 -2.07 -8.89 9.64
CA LEU A 201 -0.76 -9.54 9.60
C LEU A 201 -0.87 -11.06 9.74
N ARG A 202 -1.85 -11.57 10.49
CA ARG A 202 -2.09 -13.01 10.64
C ARG A 202 -2.50 -13.69 9.33
N ALA A 203 -3.20 -12.96 8.47
CA ALA A 203 -3.62 -13.45 7.16
C ALA A 203 -2.45 -13.55 6.17
N MET A 204 -1.29 -12.98 6.48
CA MET A 204 -0.11 -13.00 5.62
C MET A 204 0.77 -14.21 5.91
N ASN A 205 1.34 -14.80 4.85
CA ASN A 205 2.38 -15.83 5.00
C ASN A 205 3.74 -15.19 5.41
N PRO A 206 4.70 -15.96 5.96
CA PRO A 206 5.98 -15.41 6.43
C PRO A 206 6.79 -14.65 5.36
N GLY A 207 6.70 -15.05 4.09
CA GLY A 207 7.37 -14.35 2.99
C GLY A 207 6.75 -12.99 2.69
N ASN A 208 5.42 -12.91 2.73
CA ASN A 208 4.65 -11.67 2.57
C ASN A 208 4.86 -10.74 3.77
N LEU A 209 4.93 -11.28 5.00
CA LEU A 209 5.27 -10.51 6.19
C LEU A 209 6.66 -9.89 6.07
N LYS A 210 7.65 -10.66 5.61
CA LYS A 210 9.00 -10.14 5.35
C LYS A 210 8.96 -8.97 4.36
N ALA A 211 8.30 -9.14 3.22
CA ALA A 211 8.19 -8.09 2.21
C ALA A 211 7.41 -6.86 2.71
N HIS A 212 6.39 -7.07 3.56
CA HIS A 212 5.62 -5.99 4.18
C HIS A 212 6.50 -5.16 5.14
N VAL A 213 7.31 -5.83 5.97
CA VAL A 213 8.26 -5.16 6.88
C VAL A 213 9.34 -4.42 6.10
N GLU A 214 9.93 -5.03 5.07
CA GLU A 214 10.94 -4.37 4.21
C GLU A 214 10.36 -3.09 3.58
N ARG A 215 9.13 -3.16 3.05
CA ARG A 215 8.45 -1.98 2.50
C ARG A 215 8.15 -0.93 3.56
N ALA A 216 7.75 -1.33 4.76
CA ALA A 216 7.46 -0.40 5.85
C ALA A 216 8.74 0.36 6.27
N ILE A 217 9.89 -0.33 6.30
CA ILE A 217 11.19 0.30 6.56
C ILE A 217 11.53 1.28 5.45
N ASP A 218 11.40 0.90 4.18
CA ASP A 218 11.65 1.78 3.03
C ASP A 218 10.75 3.03 3.06
N GLN A 219 9.49 2.87 3.47
CA GLN A 219 8.50 3.95 3.56
C GLN A 219 8.68 4.84 4.80
N SER A 220 9.34 4.35 5.86
CA SER A 220 9.53 5.10 7.10
C SER A 220 10.38 6.37 6.93
N GLY A 221 11.22 6.42 5.88
CA GLY A 221 12.13 7.54 5.65
C GLY A 221 13.21 7.72 6.73
N ASN A 222 13.35 6.75 7.65
CA ASN A 222 14.32 6.83 8.74
C ASN A 222 15.69 6.27 8.29
N GLU A 223 16.66 7.17 8.16
CA GLU A 223 18.03 6.87 7.71
C GLU A 223 18.75 5.85 8.58
N ASN A 224 18.34 5.68 9.85
CA ASN A 224 18.97 4.75 10.78
C ASN A 224 18.52 3.30 10.58
N ILE A 225 17.35 3.08 9.96
CA ILE A 225 16.78 1.73 9.74
C ILE A 225 16.68 1.35 8.26
N VAL A 226 16.86 2.29 7.33
CA VAL A 226 16.77 2.06 5.88
C VAL A 226 17.72 0.97 5.36
N ASN A 227 18.87 0.78 6.00
CA ASN A 227 19.88 -0.23 5.60
C ASN A 227 19.73 -1.57 6.32
N VAL A 228 18.67 -1.75 7.13
CA VAL A 228 18.48 -2.98 7.90
C VAL A 228 18.02 -4.13 7.00
N LYS A 229 18.78 -5.22 6.98
CA LYS A 229 18.44 -6.40 6.19
C LYS A 229 17.59 -7.39 6.99
N ILE A 230 16.34 -7.55 6.56
CA ILE A 230 15.41 -8.53 7.15
C ILE A 230 15.68 -9.92 6.59
N VAL A 231 15.87 -10.90 7.48
CA VAL A 231 16.03 -12.32 7.14
C VAL A 231 14.68 -13.03 7.13
N SER A 232 13.84 -12.76 8.14
CA SER A 232 12.50 -13.34 8.25
C SER A 232 11.61 -12.49 9.15
N ALA A 233 10.31 -12.52 8.90
CA ALA A 233 9.31 -11.96 9.81
C ALA A 233 8.22 -13.01 10.08
N ASN A 234 7.72 -13.07 11.31
CA ASN A 234 6.65 -13.97 11.70
C ASN A 234 5.78 -13.35 12.80
N GLN A 235 4.50 -13.69 12.81
CA GLN A 235 3.60 -13.28 13.89
C GLN A 235 3.62 -14.32 15.02
N LEU A 236 3.81 -13.87 16.25
CA LEU A 236 3.78 -14.70 17.45
C LEU A 236 2.34 -15.04 17.84
N LYS A 237 2.18 -16.07 18.67
CA LYS A 237 0.86 -16.45 19.21
C LYS A 237 0.20 -15.31 20.00
N SER A 238 1.00 -14.45 20.62
CA SER A 238 0.54 -13.23 21.30
C SER A 238 -0.09 -12.19 20.37
N GLY A 239 0.19 -12.24 19.07
CA GLY A 239 -0.20 -11.22 18.09
C GLY A 239 0.95 -10.28 17.71
N ASP A 240 2.03 -10.28 18.49
CA ASP A 240 3.23 -9.48 18.26
C ASP A 240 4.01 -9.95 17.02
N LEU A 241 4.85 -9.06 16.49
CA LEU A 241 5.67 -9.33 15.32
C LEU A 241 7.10 -9.65 15.73
N SER A 242 7.57 -10.84 15.38
CA SER A 242 8.98 -11.24 15.47
C SER A 242 9.68 -10.98 14.15
N ILE A 243 10.76 -10.22 14.20
CA ILE A 243 11.57 -9.86 13.03
C ILE A 243 13.01 -10.30 13.29
N LYS A 244 13.59 -11.02 12.34
CA LYS A 244 14.99 -11.43 12.38
C LYS A 244 15.79 -10.65 11.35
N THR A 245 16.93 -10.12 11.77
CA THR A 245 17.86 -9.38 10.90
C THR A 245 19.11 -10.19 10.61
N ALA A 246 19.93 -9.70 9.68
CA ALA A 246 21.17 -10.38 9.29
C ALA A 246 22.27 -10.18 10.36
N ALA A 247 22.34 -8.99 10.94
CA ALA A 247 23.35 -8.58 11.90
C ALA A 247 22.75 -8.01 13.19
N SER A 248 23.48 -8.13 14.30
CA SER A 248 22.99 -7.73 15.63
C SER A 248 22.88 -6.21 15.80
N ASN A 249 23.73 -5.43 15.12
CA ASN A 249 23.63 -3.97 15.11
C ASN A 249 22.33 -3.47 14.45
N GLU A 250 21.80 -4.21 13.47
CA GLU A 250 20.52 -3.90 12.82
C GLU A 250 19.33 -4.12 13.77
N VAL A 251 19.42 -5.10 14.68
CA VAL A 251 18.39 -5.33 15.71
C VAL A 251 18.34 -4.15 16.68
N GLU A 252 19.49 -3.66 17.11
CA GLU A 252 19.56 -2.52 18.04
C GLU A 252 18.97 -1.27 17.41
N ALA A 253 19.25 -1.01 16.12
CA ALA A 253 18.62 0.08 15.38
C ALA A 253 17.09 -0.09 15.34
N LEU A 254 16.57 -1.25 14.93
CA LEU A 254 15.11 -1.49 14.91
C LEU A 254 14.48 -1.36 16.30
N ARG A 255 15.18 -1.79 17.36
CA ARG A 255 14.68 -1.74 18.72
C ARG A 255 14.57 -0.32 19.25
N GLN A 256 15.50 0.56 18.89
CA GLN A 256 15.47 1.97 19.30
C GLN A 256 14.28 2.72 18.71
N PHE A 257 13.86 2.37 17.49
CA PHE A 257 12.77 3.05 16.78
C PHE A 257 11.43 2.31 16.82
N ALA A 258 11.34 1.21 17.58
CA ALA A 258 10.09 0.47 17.76
C ALA A 258 9.22 1.02 18.91
N ASP A 259 9.79 1.84 19.79
CA ASP A 259 9.13 2.42 20.98
C ASP A 259 8.75 3.92 20.81
N ASP A 260 9.15 4.56 19.70
CA ASP A 260 8.74 5.94 19.31
C ASP A 260 7.42 5.93 18.52
#